data_AF-A0A358E4D6-F1
#
_entry.id   AF-A0A358E4D6-F1
#
_cell.length_a   1.000
_cell.length_b   1.000
_cell.length_c   1.000
_cell.angle_alpha   90.00
_cell.angle_beta   90.00
_cell.angle_gamma   90.00
#
_symmetry.space_group_name_H-M   'P 1'
#
loop_
_entity.id
_entity.type
_entity.pdbx_description
1 polymer ?
#
loop_
_entity_poly.entity_id
_entity_poly.type
_entity_poly.pdbx_seq_one_letter_code
_entity_poly.pdbx_strand_id
1 'polypeptide(L)' 'SGNRGGDLGEFRRGQIVKAFDHVVFKKDVLKVHGPVKTRFGYHLIKTLYRNG' A
#
# COMPACT_ATOMS: atom_id res chain seq x y z
N SER A 1 2.71 13.53 2.81
CA SER A 1 2.84 12.85 4.12
C SER A 1 1.51 12.99 4.83
N GLY A 2 0.72 11.91 4.87
CA GLY A 2 -0.67 11.96 5.34
C GLY A 2 -0.77 12.19 6.85
N ASN A 3 -1.84 12.86 7.30
CA ASN A 3 -2.14 13.26 8.68
C ASN A 3 -2.05 12.15 9.76
N ARG A 4 -1.82 10.89 9.38
CA ARG A 4 -1.65 9.73 10.27
C ARG A 4 -0.31 9.01 10.06
N GLY A 5 0.78 9.76 9.84
CA GLY A 5 2.12 9.15 9.63
C GLY A 5 2.23 8.27 8.39
N GLY A 6 1.36 8.45 7.39
CA GLY A 6 1.30 7.59 6.21
C GLY A 6 0.43 6.33 6.35
N ASP A 7 -0.28 6.17 7.48
CA ASP A 7 -1.23 5.07 7.67
C ASP A 7 -2.51 5.26 6.84
N LEU A 8 -2.80 4.26 6.01
CA LEU A 8 -3.94 4.19 5.12
C LEU A 8 -5.13 3.44 5.73
N GLY A 9 -4.96 2.79 6.89
CA GLY A 9 -5.97 1.96 7.53
C GLY A 9 -6.21 0.65 6.76
N GLU A 10 -7.33 0.01 7.09
CA GLU A 10 -7.78 -1.22 6.42
C GLU A 10 -8.57 -0.92 5.16
N PHE A 11 -8.36 -1.74 4.13
CA PHE A 11 -9.11 -1.68 2.89
C PHE A 11 -9.19 -3.05 2.22
N ARG A 12 -10.26 -3.25 1.46
CA ARG A 12 -10.48 -4.41 0.59
C ARG A 12 -9.91 -4.16 -0.80
N ARG A 13 -9.72 -5.24 -1.56
CA ARG A 13 -9.28 -5.17 -2.96
C ARG A 13 -10.20 -4.25 -3.77
N GLY A 14 -9.62 -3.35 -4.55
CA GLY A 14 -10.33 -2.39 -5.39
C GLY A 14 -10.72 -1.07 -4.70
N GLN A 15 -10.53 -0.93 -3.38
CA GLN A 15 -10.83 0.31 -2.67
C GLN A 15 -9.68 1.34 -2.71
N ILE A 16 -8.50 0.92 -3.15
CA ILE A 16 -7.33 1.78 -3.35
C ILE A 16 -6.82 1.67 -4.79
N VAL A 17 -5.96 2.60 -5.21
CA VAL A 17 -5.41 2.60 -6.56
C VAL A 17 -4.69 1.29 -6.89
N LYS A 18 -4.82 0.84 -8.13
CA LYS A 18 -4.31 -0.46 -8.63
C LYS A 18 -2.85 -0.75 -8.28
N ALA A 19 -2.02 0.29 -8.22
CA ALA A 19 -0.60 0.17 -7.85
C ALA A 19 -0.41 -0.31 -6.40
N PHE A 20 -1.25 0.18 -5.48
CA PHE A 20 -1.24 -0.25 -4.07
C PHE A 20 -1.81 -1.67 -3.94
N ASP A 21 -2.93 -1.96 -4.61
CA ASP A 21 -3.53 -3.30 -4.64
C ASP A 21 -2.52 -4.37 -5.08
N HIS A 22 -1.72 -4.08 -6.10
CA HIS A 22 -0.73 -5.03 -6.59
C HIS A 22 0.33 -5.36 -5.52
N VAL A 23 0.79 -4.36 -4.76
CA VAL A 23 1.76 -4.58 -3.69
C VAL A 23 1.11 -5.31 -2.52
N VAL A 24 -0.01 -4.80 -2.03
CA VAL A 24 -0.67 -5.27 -0.81
C VAL A 24 -1.12 -6.73 -0.93
N PHE A 25 -1.62 -7.12 -2.10
CA PHE A 25 -2.20 -8.45 -2.30
C PHE A 25 -1.26 -9.47 -2.96
N LYS A 26 -0.11 -9.06 -3.51
CA LYS A 26 0.82 -9.99 -4.18
C LYS A 26 2.23 -10.05 -3.60
N LYS A 27 2.63 -9.08 -2.79
CA LYS A 27 3.97 -9.02 -2.20
C LYS A 27 3.95 -9.44 -0.74
N ASP A 28 5.14 -9.64 -0.18
CA ASP A 28 5.32 -10.07 1.20
C ASP A 28 4.83 -9.00 2.17
N VAL A 29 4.18 -9.44 3.25
CA VAL A 29 3.84 -8.59 4.40
C VAL A 29 5.10 -8.25 5.19
N LEU A 30 5.04 -7.18 5.99
CA LEU A 30 6.11 -6.66 6.85
C LEU A 30 7.40 -6.21 6.14
N LYS A 31 7.43 -6.21 4.80
CA LYS A 31 8.52 -5.70 3.97
C LYS A 31 8.14 -4.38 3.32
N VAL A 32 9.13 -3.50 3.15
CA VAL A 32 8.97 -2.24 2.41
C VAL A 32 9.14 -2.51 0.92
N HIS A 33 8.20 -2.04 0.12
CA HIS A 33 8.18 -2.16 -1.34
C HIS A 33 8.13 -0.79 -2.00
N GLY A 34 8.88 -0.62 -3.08
CA GLY A 34 8.87 0.61 -3.88
C GLY A 34 10.24 0.92 -4.50
N PRO A 35 10.37 2.09 -5.15
CA PRO A 35 9.36 3.14 -5.25
C PRO A 35 8.21 2.77 -6.20
N VAL A 36 6.97 3.00 -5.76
CA VAL A 36 5.76 2.75 -6.54
C VAL A 36 5.25 4.06 -7.12
N LYS A 37 5.23 4.16 -8.45
CA LYS A 37 4.70 5.32 -9.16
C LYS A 37 3.18 5.29 -9.17
N THR A 38 2.55 6.38 -8.76
CA THR A 38 1.12 6.65 -8.94
C THR A 38 0.91 8.03 -9.55
N ARG A 39 -0.35 8.39 -9.82
CA ARG A 39 -0.72 9.75 -10.24
C ARG A 39 -0.39 10.83 -9.19
N PHE A 40 -0.11 10.43 -7.95
CA PHE A 40 0.19 11.33 -6.84
C PHE A 40 1.70 11.42 -6.55
N GLY A 41 2.54 10.78 -7.36
CA GLY A 41 4.00 10.74 -7.18
C GLY A 41 4.53 9.33 -6.89
N TYR A 42 5.64 9.25 -6.16
CA TYR A 42 6.28 8.00 -5.78
C TYR A 42 6.05 7.68 -4.31
N HIS A 43 5.83 6.40 -4.01
CA HIS A 43 5.53 5.93 -2.67
C HIS A 43 6.33 4.68 -2.30
N LEU A 44 6.70 4.58 -1.03
CA LEU A 44 7.08 3.32 -0.40
C LEU A 44 5.85 2.75 0.31
N ILE A 45 5.64 1.44 0.20
CA ILE A 45 4.47 0.74 0.74
C ILE A 45 4.94 -0.40 1.62
N LYS A 46 4.44 -0.48 2.84
CA LYS A 46 4.65 -1.61 3.76
C LYS A 46 3.29 -2.16 4.19
N THR A 47 3.01 -3.41 3.86
CA THR A 47 1.78 -4.07 4.31
C THR A 47 2.01 -4.62 5.71
N LEU A 48 1.24 -4.16 6.70
CA LEU A 48 1.42 -4.58 8.09
C LEU A 48 0.81 -5.98 8.36
N TYR A 49 -0.38 -6.25 7.81
CA TYR A 49 -1.06 -7.54 7.89
C TYR A 49 -2.00 -7.72 6.70
N ARG A 50 -2.50 -8.95 6.52
CA ARG A 50 -3.51 -9.30 5.52
C ARG A 50 -4.39 -10.40 6.08
N ASN A 51 -5.69 -10.15 6.15
CA ASN A 51 -6.67 -11.17 6.51
C ASN A 51 -7.18 -11.81 5.21
N GLY A 52 -7.14 -13.14 5.15
CA GLY A 52 -7.55 -13.95 3.99
C GLY A 52 -9.05 -13.99 3.82
#